data_AF-L9ZRN1-F1
#
_entry.id   AF-L9ZRN1-F1
#
_cell.length_a   1.000
_cell.length_b   1.000
_cell.length_c   1.000
_cell.angle_alpha   90.00
_cell.angle_beta   90.00
_cell.angle_gamma   90.00
#
_symmetry.space_group_name_H-M   'P 1'
#
loop_
_entity.id
_entity.type
_entity.pdbx_description
1 polymer ?
#
loop_
_entity_poly.entity_id
_entity_poly.type
_entity_poly.pdbx_seq_one_letter_code
_entity_poly.pdbx_strand_id
1 'polypeptide(L)'
;MSTSDSTDERADEPTDEEVVQTAAEAAEGLIFSRYKQSAVRDMDVTVSFEDGVLEVDVYLNAPEQDDGTDPDEVADEAARTAREAVDDLFGE
;
A
#
# COMPACT_ATOMS: atom_id res chain seq x y z
N MET A 1 -35.19 4.38 6.96
CA MET A 1 -33.86 4.19 6.35
C MET A 1 -33.76 5.19 5.22
N SER A 2 -33.19 6.37 5.46
CA SER A 2 -31.76 6.65 5.22
C SER A 2 -31.42 6.36 3.75
N THR A 3 -31.80 7.31 2.88
CA THR A 3 -30.94 8.36 2.29
C THR A 3 -30.04 7.80 1.19
N SER A 4 -30.48 8.10 -0.03
CA SER A 4 -29.66 8.37 -1.21
C SER A 4 -28.79 7.24 -1.72
N ASP A 5 -29.43 6.39 -2.51
CA ASP A 5 -28.88 5.95 -3.79
C ASP A 5 -28.60 7.22 -4.63
N SER A 6 -27.41 7.81 -4.47
CA SER A 6 -26.94 8.92 -5.32
C SER A 6 -26.23 8.30 -6.52
N THR A 7 -26.86 8.53 -7.66
CA THR A 7 -26.50 8.15 -9.02
C THR A 7 -25.08 8.60 -9.41
N ASP A 8 -24.25 7.65 -9.86
CA ASP A 8 -23.42 7.69 -11.08
C ASP A 8 -23.01 9.09 -11.62
N GLU A 9 -21.97 9.74 -11.05
CA GLU A 9 -21.31 10.94 -11.63
C GLU A 9 -19.76 10.96 -11.43
N ARG A 10 -19.12 9.80 -11.15
CA ARG A 10 -17.67 9.65 -10.96
C ARG A 10 -17.12 8.38 -11.64
N ALA A 11 -17.43 8.15 -12.92
CA ALA A 11 -16.85 7.00 -13.62
C ALA A 11 -15.33 7.14 -13.94
N ASP A 12 -14.69 8.23 -13.51
CA ASP A 12 -13.27 8.57 -13.76
C ASP A 12 -12.43 8.69 -12.46
N GLU A 13 -13.05 8.69 -11.27
CA GLU A 13 -12.28 8.76 -10.01
C GLU A 13 -12.17 7.35 -9.38
N PRO A 14 -10.98 6.94 -8.91
CA PRO A 14 -10.78 5.67 -8.23
C PRO A 14 -11.71 5.48 -7.03
N THR A 15 -12.26 4.28 -6.89
CA THR A 15 -13.03 3.91 -5.70
C THR A 15 -12.11 3.67 -4.48
N ASP A 16 -12.66 3.79 -3.27
CA ASP A 16 -11.92 3.52 -2.03
C ASP A 16 -11.28 2.11 -2.02
N GLU A 17 -12.00 1.11 -2.56
CA GLU A 17 -11.49 -0.26 -2.70
C GLU A 17 -10.29 -0.33 -3.66
N GLU A 18 -10.37 0.37 -4.81
CA GLU A 18 -9.26 0.44 -5.77
C GLU A 18 -8.04 1.18 -5.20
N VAL A 19 -8.25 2.24 -4.41
CA VAL A 19 -7.17 2.96 -3.71
C VAL A 19 -6.46 2.03 -2.72
N VAL A 20 -7.21 1.36 -1.85
CA VAL A 20 -6.66 0.42 -0.86
C VAL A 20 -5.92 -0.72 -1.55
N GLN A 21 -6.51 -1.30 -2.58
CA GLN A 21 -5.89 -2.39 -3.34
C GLN A 21 -4.58 -1.93 -4.01
N THR A 22 -4.58 -0.77 -4.68
CA THR A 22 -3.40 -0.24 -5.37
C THR A 22 -2.25 0.01 -4.42
N ALA A 23 -2.53 0.65 -3.27
CA ALA A 23 -1.54 0.87 -2.22
C ALA A 23 -0.96 -0.44 -1.68
N ALA A 24 -1.81 -1.42 -1.36
CA ALA A 24 -1.39 -2.70 -0.82
C ALA A 24 -0.51 -3.47 -1.81
N GLU A 25 -0.93 -3.57 -3.08
CA GLU A 25 -0.18 -4.25 -4.13
C GLU A 25 1.19 -3.60 -4.38
N ALA A 26 1.27 -2.27 -4.34
CA ALA A 26 2.51 -1.53 -4.51
C ALA A 26 3.49 -1.75 -3.34
N ALA A 27 3.01 -1.70 -2.10
CA ALA A 27 3.84 -2.01 -0.92
C ALA A 27 4.38 -3.45 -0.96
N GLU A 28 3.50 -4.43 -1.15
CA GLU A 28 3.91 -5.84 -1.22
C GLU A 28 4.89 -6.10 -2.38
N GLY A 29 4.62 -5.49 -3.53
CA GLY A 29 5.49 -5.57 -4.70
C GLY A 29 6.90 -5.07 -4.41
N LEU A 30 7.04 -3.95 -3.70
CA LEU A 30 8.34 -3.45 -3.28
C LEU A 30 9.03 -4.43 -2.34
N ILE A 31 8.33 -4.91 -1.30
CA ILE A 31 8.92 -5.82 -0.31
C ILE A 31 9.45 -7.08 -0.99
N PHE A 32 8.67 -7.69 -1.90
CA PHE A 32 9.10 -8.88 -2.63
C PHE A 32 10.13 -8.61 -3.73
N SER A 33 10.33 -7.35 -4.13
CA SER A 33 11.45 -6.96 -4.99
C SER A 33 12.78 -6.93 -4.23
N ARG A 34 12.75 -6.64 -2.92
CA ARG A 34 13.92 -6.57 -2.03
C ARG A 34 14.21 -7.90 -1.34
N TYR A 35 13.16 -8.59 -0.89
CA TYR A 35 13.27 -9.85 -0.17
C TYR A 35 12.66 -11.01 -0.94
N LYS A 36 13.36 -12.15 -0.91
CA LYS A 36 12.75 -13.42 -1.32
C LYS A 36 11.65 -13.77 -0.31
N GLN A 37 10.51 -14.27 -0.80
CA GLN A 37 9.41 -14.75 0.06
C GLN A 37 9.88 -15.72 1.16
N SER A 38 10.87 -16.58 0.87
CA SER A 38 11.41 -17.53 1.84
C SER A 38 12.27 -16.90 2.95
N ALA A 39 12.75 -15.66 2.75
CA ALA A 39 13.55 -14.93 3.72
C ALA A 39 12.68 -14.08 4.66
N VAL A 40 11.50 -13.69 4.21
CA VAL A 40 10.49 -13.00 5.03
C VAL A 40 9.97 -13.99 6.06
N ARG A 41 10.11 -13.66 7.34
CA ARG A 41 9.60 -14.48 8.45
C ARG A 41 8.14 -14.15 8.73
N ASP A 42 7.82 -12.87 8.64
CA ASP A 42 6.49 -12.31 8.87
C ASP A 42 6.41 -10.97 8.14
N MET A 43 5.23 -10.65 7.61
CA MET A 43 4.96 -9.38 6.94
C MET A 43 3.48 -9.09 7.04
N ASP A 44 3.16 -7.86 7.44
CA ASP A 44 1.80 -7.37 7.48
C ASP A 44 1.75 -5.99 6.82
N VAL A 45 0.82 -5.82 5.87
CA VAL A 45 0.53 -4.55 5.22
C VAL A 45 -0.90 -4.19 5.58
N THR A 46 -1.08 -3.11 6.33
CA THR A 46 -2.39 -2.57 6.70
C THR A 46 -2.60 -1.28 5.94
N VAL A 47 -3.67 -1.22 5.15
CA VAL A 47 -4.06 -0.04 4.39
C VAL A 47 -5.50 0.31 4.71
N SER A 48 -5.74 1.57 5.01
CA SER A 48 -7.08 2.15 5.14
C SER A 48 -7.17 3.44 4.36
N PHE A 49 -8.35 3.67 3.78
CA PHE A 49 -8.67 4.90 3.09
C PHE A 49 -10.02 5.39 3.58
N GLU A 50 -10.02 6.49 4.32
CA GLU A 50 -11.22 7.05 4.94
C GLU A 50 -11.16 8.57 4.85
N ASP A 51 -12.28 9.21 4.50
CA ASP A 51 -12.40 10.67 4.39
C ASP A 51 -11.32 11.34 3.50
N GLY A 52 -10.83 10.62 2.48
CA GLY A 52 -9.77 11.10 1.58
C GLY A 52 -8.36 11.05 2.17
N VAL A 53 -8.17 10.35 3.30
CA VAL A 53 -6.87 10.15 3.94
C VAL A 53 -6.48 8.69 3.78
N LEU A 54 -5.30 8.46 3.17
CA LEU A 54 -4.68 7.15 3.06
C LEU A 54 -3.74 6.93 4.26
N GLU A 55 -4.00 5.88 5.03
CA GLU A 55 -3.09 5.40 6.07
C GLU A 55 -2.48 4.06 5.61
N VAL A 56 -1.15 3.96 5.71
CA VAL A 56 -0.40 2.77 5.32
C VAL A 56 0.58 2.45 6.43
N ASP A 57 0.39 1.30 7.06
CA ASP A 57 1.28 0.72 8.05
C ASP A 57 1.87 -0.57 7.51
N VAL A 58 3.20 -0.65 7.50
CA VAL A 58 3.94 -1.82 7.02
C VAL A 58 4.80 -2.37 8.15
N TYR A 59 4.64 -3.65 8.44
CA TYR A 59 5.51 -4.40 9.32
C TYR A 59 6.25 -5.47 8.51
N LEU A 60 7.57 -5.51 8.66
CA LEU A 60 8.42 -6.49 7.98
C LEU A 60 9.40 -7.12 8.98
N ASN A 61 9.27 -8.42 9.19
CA ASN A 61 10.25 -9.21 9.92
C ASN A 61 11.04 -10.07 8.94
N ALA A 62 12.22 -9.58 8.56
CA ALA A 62 13.17 -10.30 7.73
C ALA A 62 14.58 -10.16 8.30
N PRO A 63 15.51 -11.08 7.98
CA PRO A 63 16.91 -10.86 8.34
C PRO A 63 17.50 -9.74 7.49
N GLU A 64 18.38 -8.94 8.08
CA GLU A 64 19.29 -8.06 7.33
C GLU A 64 19.97 -8.86 6.20
N GLN A 65 20.03 -8.28 5.02
CA GLN A 65 20.69 -8.91 3.88
C GLN A 65 22.20 -8.62 3.88
N ASP A 66 22.98 -9.47 3.20
CA ASP A 66 24.43 -9.33 3.11
C ASP A 66 24.89 -8.02 2.43
N ASP A 67 24.01 -7.38 1.66
CA ASP A 67 24.24 -6.09 0.99
C ASP A 67 23.91 -4.87 1.86
N GLY A 68 23.49 -5.10 3.11
CA GLY A 68 23.15 -4.04 4.06
C GLY A 68 21.69 -3.58 4.00
N THR A 69 20.82 -4.29 3.27
CA THR A 69 19.38 -3.98 3.26
C THR A 69 18.76 -4.27 4.62
N ASP A 70 18.26 -3.21 5.27
CA ASP A 70 17.54 -3.25 6.55
C ASP A 70 16.03 -3.44 6.30
N PRO A 71 15.38 -4.43 6.95
CA PRO A 71 13.94 -4.63 6.83
C PRO A 71 13.09 -3.42 7.24
N ASP A 72 13.52 -2.65 8.25
CA ASP A 72 12.77 -1.48 8.72
C ASP A 72 12.80 -0.37 7.65
N GLU A 73 13.95 -0.16 7.00
CA GLU A 73 14.06 0.79 5.88
C GLU A 73 13.21 0.37 4.68
N VAL A 74 13.13 -0.93 4.40
CA VAL A 74 12.28 -1.46 3.32
C VAL A 74 10.79 -1.31 3.65
N ALA A 75 10.39 -1.47 4.92
CA ALA A 75 9.02 -1.22 5.34
C ALA A 75 8.62 0.25 5.14
N ASP A 76 9.50 1.19 5.54
CA ASP A 76 9.30 2.63 5.32
C ASP A 76 9.22 2.98 3.82
N GLU A 77 10.08 2.37 3.00
CA GLU A 77 10.08 2.54 1.55
C GLU A 77 8.79 1.96 0.93
N ALA A 78 8.30 0.83 1.42
CA ALA A 78 7.07 0.19 0.95
C ALA A 78 5.85 1.06 1.24
N ALA A 79 5.76 1.62 2.45
CA ALA A 79 4.70 2.56 2.82
C ALA A 79 4.72 3.82 1.94
N ARG A 80 5.91 4.29 1.54
CA ARG A 80 6.03 5.42 0.60
C ARG A 80 5.60 5.04 -0.81
N THR A 81 6.05 3.89 -1.30
CA THR A 81 5.70 3.37 -2.63
C THR A 81 4.19 3.16 -2.77
N ALA A 82 3.51 2.71 -1.71
CA ALA A 82 2.06 2.61 -1.68
C ALA A 82 1.36 3.96 -1.90
N ARG A 83 1.85 5.02 -1.23
CA ARG A 83 1.31 6.37 -1.41
C ARG A 83 1.57 6.89 -2.82
N GLU A 84 2.80 6.73 -3.32
CA GLU A 84 3.16 7.13 -4.68
C GLU A 84 2.28 6.43 -5.74
N ALA A 85 1.97 5.14 -5.55
CA ALA A 85 1.10 4.41 -6.46
C ALA A 85 -0.36 4.92 -6.43
N VAL A 86 -0.83 5.41 -5.28
CA VAL A 86 -2.13 6.05 -5.17
C VAL A 86 -2.11 7.45 -5.80
N ASP A 87 -1.05 8.23 -5.56
CA ASP A 87 -0.87 9.54 -6.23
C ASP A 87 -0.89 9.36 -7.76
N ASP A 88 -0.19 8.33 -8.28
CA ASP A 88 -0.20 7.94 -9.70
C ASP A 88 -1.60 7.51 -10.18
N LEU A 89 -2.38 6.82 -9.34
CA LEU A 89 -3.75 6.38 -9.63
C LEU A 89 -4.69 7.57 -9.82
N PHE A 90 -4.48 8.65 -9.06
CA PHE A 90 -5.20 9.93 -9.23
C PHE A 90 -4.54 10.86 -10.28
N GLY A 91 -3.30 10.58 -10.69
CA GLY A 91 -2.54 11.37 -11.66
C GLY A 91 -2.00 12.69 -11.10
N GLU A 92 -1.61 12.70 -9.82
CA GLU A 92 -1.17 13.89 -9.07
C GLU A 92 0.33 14.24 -9.21
#